data_AF-I3CB73-F1
#
_entry.id   AF-I3CB73-F1
#
_cell.length_a   1.000
_cell.length_b   1.000
_cell.length_c   1.000
_cell.angle_alpha   90.00
_cell.angle_beta   90.00
_cell.angle_gamma   90.00
#
_symmetry.space_group_name_H-M   'P 1'
#
loop_
_entity.id
_entity.type
_entity.pdbx_description
1 polymer ?
#
loop_
_entity_poly.entity_id
_entity_poly.type
_entity_poly.pdbx_seq_one_letter_code
_entity_poly.pdbx_strand_id
1 'polypeptide(L)'
;MNFINLRSVFNRKVRAKNPLLFIYKPVRHNAKKKMGLIRIHNKKVVLANADYKHKYWPILSNLVFEKFGPTQINEPNAVQETLKECFFTLCKIFEEKLSEEKRASFYIFCHNLHEDSIDLWRLQTQNIPLGINEEEFASSRRVLKIILEQSTKLDLVGTPNFFYEMRENLETYVDLLEELLYIGSWCLVISENTARSQLFETSTGIQVIDDELNILTHQPYPELFKYVFYDMPRHSSKVALSDSMIEFKTIVEDNYGVKYDDLASFINQQLQSPIYRLGLTKIEPLKNEILKELKCDEDFINDFYAGLTVTKDNCLSIEKCFLNNQSEFRFTYRPILELNVDGQIYNLIGYNKWLESMSLLSTNAFPFGLYPTEWKRHQKIKEFVQKTDNTHDKILEEPIINILKEKSFFNDSNVESFEQPNGQNVNIKNSVGDIDILFIDVDFELIYVCECKHNRSRHDMNNWRRDYSNFKEKYESQLERKVDWVTQNKNIVETHFEQIYPEHFKVKLADYEVRGIFIINAPTVYMYNGKYRAMTITDINDLLERKYNDVKFEFTNESNGEVTLIEYPYFDNVKEKLG
;
A
#
# COMPACT_ATOMS: atom_id res chain seq x y z
N MET A 1 16.03 -23.12 -31.72
CA MET A 1 16.75 -22.23 -30.78
C MET A 1 16.54 -22.79 -29.38
N ASN A 2 17.61 -22.99 -28.61
CA ASN A 2 17.52 -23.57 -27.27
C ASN A 2 16.88 -22.56 -26.31
N PHE A 3 15.64 -22.84 -25.90
CA PHE A 3 14.88 -22.06 -24.93
C PHE A 3 15.56 -22.15 -23.57
N ILE A 4 16.08 -21.02 -23.08
CA ILE A 4 16.54 -20.89 -21.70
C ILE A 4 15.32 -20.66 -20.81
N ASN A 5 15.20 -21.51 -19.80
CA ASN A 5 14.04 -21.70 -18.95
C ASN A 5 13.84 -20.50 -17.98
N LEU A 6 12.79 -19.69 -18.20
CA LEU A 6 12.36 -18.59 -17.31
C LEU A 6 11.87 -19.05 -15.93
N ARG A 7 11.79 -20.37 -15.67
CA ARG A 7 11.40 -20.94 -14.36
C ARG A 7 12.25 -20.49 -13.17
N SER A 8 13.51 -20.05 -13.38
CA SER A 8 14.43 -19.75 -12.26
C SER A 8 14.22 -18.40 -11.57
N VAL A 9 13.48 -17.47 -12.20
CA VAL A 9 13.25 -16.13 -11.64
C VAL A 9 12.04 -16.09 -10.69
N PHE A 10 11.01 -16.92 -10.94
CA PHE A 10 9.81 -16.99 -10.09
C PHE A 10 9.91 -17.98 -8.93
N ASN A 11 10.86 -18.93 -8.95
CA ASN A 11 10.98 -19.98 -7.92
C ASN A 11 11.89 -19.64 -6.73
N ARG A 12 12.43 -18.43 -6.63
CA ARG A 12 13.11 -18.00 -5.40
C ARG A 12 12.05 -17.55 -4.41
N LYS A 13 11.95 -18.24 -3.27
CA LYS A 13 11.29 -17.70 -2.07
C LYS A 13 11.90 -16.34 -1.76
N VAL A 14 11.29 -15.28 -2.27
CA VAL A 14 11.63 -13.91 -1.91
C VAL A 14 11.17 -13.78 -0.46
N ARG A 15 12.12 -13.62 0.46
CA ARG A 15 11.80 -13.00 1.76
C ARG A 15 11.44 -11.55 1.44
N ALA A 16 10.18 -11.30 1.15
CA ALA A 16 9.68 -9.97 0.86
C ALA A 16 9.48 -9.23 2.18
N LYS A 17 10.34 -8.23 2.45
CA LYS A 17 9.87 -7.07 3.20
C LYS A 17 8.91 -6.31 2.29
N ASN A 18 7.75 -5.96 2.83
CA ASN A 18 6.63 -5.38 2.09
C ASN A 18 7.07 -4.07 1.36
N PRO A 19 6.67 -3.81 0.10
CA PRO A 19 7.24 -2.77 -0.78
C PRO A 19 7.09 -1.30 -0.36
N LEU A 20 6.45 -1.01 0.76
CA LEU A 20 5.85 0.31 1.01
C LEU A 20 6.13 0.87 2.42
N LEU A 21 6.99 0.25 3.24
CA LEU A 21 7.45 0.89 4.48
C LEU A 21 8.40 2.04 4.16
N PHE A 22 7.84 3.26 4.10
CA PHE A 22 8.63 4.46 4.29
C PHE A 22 7.96 5.28 5.38
N ILE A 23 8.69 5.41 6.47
CA ILE A 23 8.31 6.15 7.67
C ILE A 23 8.57 7.62 7.39
N TYR A 24 7.53 8.44 7.49
CA TYR A 24 7.67 9.90 7.48
C TYR A 24 8.29 10.34 8.80
N LYS A 25 9.55 10.76 8.78
CA LYS A 25 10.13 11.53 9.90
C LYS A 25 10.22 12.99 9.47
N PRO A 26 9.63 13.93 10.21
CA PRO A 26 9.92 15.34 9.99
C PRO A 26 11.38 15.58 10.39
N VAL A 27 12.26 15.80 9.42
CA VAL A 27 13.66 16.16 9.68
C VAL A 27 14.01 17.44 8.96
N ARG A 28 14.58 18.37 9.74
CA ARG A 28 15.10 19.67 9.30
C ARG A 28 16.07 19.52 8.14
N HIS A 29 15.78 20.22 7.04
CA HIS A 29 16.69 20.36 5.91
C HIS A 29 17.94 21.15 6.32
N ASN A 30 19.06 20.45 6.48
CA ASN A 30 20.37 21.11 6.43
C ASN A 30 20.79 21.25 4.98
N ALA A 31 20.80 22.49 4.49
CA ALA A 31 21.25 22.84 3.15
C ALA A 31 22.76 22.55 2.97
N LYS A 32 23.09 21.81 1.89
CA LYS A 32 24.05 22.17 0.83
C LYS A 32 24.54 20.93 0.08
N LYS A 33 23.86 20.62 -1.02
CA LYS A 33 24.49 20.03 -2.21
C LYS A 33 23.64 20.41 -3.42
N LYS A 34 24.27 20.85 -4.51
CA LYS A 34 23.64 20.87 -5.84
C LYS A 34 23.16 19.43 -6.07
N MET A 35 21.89 19.14 -5.84
CA MET A 35 21.37 17.85 -6.24
C MET A 35 21.23 17.88 -7.76
N GLY A 36 21.52 16.74 -8.34
CA GLY A 36 21.52 16.52 -9.78
C GLY A 36 21.43 15.01 -9.96
N LEU A 37 21.64 14.52 -11.18
CA LEU A 37 21.64 13.08 -11.45
C LEU A 37 22.68 12.32 -10.58
N ILE A 38 22.20 11.59 -9.57
CA ILE A 38 23.02 10.81 -8.64
C ILE A 38 23.22 9.40 -9.21
N ARG A 39 24.39 8.81 -8.98
CA ARG A 39 24.64 7.38 -9.27
C ARG A 39 24.77 6.58 -7.98
N ILE A 40 23.95 5.54 -7.86
CA ILE A 40 23.90 4.62 -6.72
C ILE A 40 23.91 3.21 -7.28
N HIS A 41 24.84 2.35 -6.86
CA HIS A 41 24.97 0.98 -7.40
C HIS A 41 24.92 0.90 -8.95
N ASN A 42 25.58 1.86 -9.63
CA ASN A 42 25.58 2.03 -11.10
C ASN A 42 24.23 2.42 -11.74
N LYS A 43 23.21 2.68 -10.94
CA LYS A 43 21.87 3.14 -11.32
C LYS A 43 21.74 4.64 -11.13
N LYS A 44 20.92 5.30 -11.94
CA LYS A 44 20.69 6.74 -11.89
C LYS A 44 19.46 7.06 -11.05
N VAL A 45 19.56 8.12 -10.25
CA VAL A 45 18.44 8.63 -9.43
C VAL A 45 18.45 10.16 -9.51
N VAL A 46 17.25 10.74 -9.52
CA VAL A 46 17.01 12.16 -9.27
C VAL A 46 16.09 12.25 -8.06
N LEU A 47 16.36 13.19 -7.16
CA LEU A 47 15.59 13.44 -5.94
C LEU A 47 15.03 14.86 -5.98
N ALA A 48 13.98 15.13 -5.19
CA ALA A 48 13.40 16.46 -5.08
C ALA A 48 14.43 17.49 -4.57
N ASN A 49 14.54 18.64 -5.24
CA ASN A 49 15.45 19.69 -4.82
C ASN A 49 14.76 20.68 -3.88
N ALA A 50 15.19 20.71 -2.62
CA ALA A 50 14.62 21.56 -1.58
C ALA A 50 14.76 23.07 -1.87
N ASP A 51 15.67 23.46 -2.76
CA ASP A 51 15.83 24.86 -3.14
C ASP A 51 14.54 25.41 -3.75
N TYR A 52 13.71 24.60 -4.43
CA TYR A 52 12.41 25.05 -4.97
C TYR A 52 11.42 25.55 -3.90
N LYS A 53 11.74 25.40 -2.60
CA LYS A 53 11.02 26.04 -1.50
C LYS A 53 10.73 27.52 -1.75
N HIS A 54 11.73 28.30 -2.16
CA HIS A 54 11.60 29.75 -2.37
C HIS A 54 10.58 30.14 -3.45
N LYS A 55 10.25 29.20 -4.35
CA LYS A 55 9.31 29.44 -5.44
C LYS A 55 7.87 29.15 -5.04
N TYR A 56 7.65 28.07 -4.30
CA TYR A 56 6.30 27.54 -4.05
C TYR A 56 5.71 27.91 -2.70
N TRP A 57 6.54 28.06 -1.68
CA TRP A 57 6.02 28.41 -0.35
C TRP A 57 5.40 29.80 -0.30
N PRO A 58 5.91 30.84 -0.97
CA PRO A 58 5.21 32.12 -1.01
C PRO A 58 3.81 32.01 -1.62
N ILE A 59 3.62 31.16 -2.64
CA ILE A 59 2.32 30.93 -3.28
C ILE A 59 1.34 30.32 -2.27
N LEU A 60 1.75 29.26 -1.57
CA LEU A 60 0.91 28.59 -0.58
C LEU A 60 0.66 29.47 0.66
N SER A 61 1.66 30.22 1.09
CA SER A 61 1.55 31.09 2.27
C SER A 61 0.60 32.25 2.01
N ASN A 62 0.66 32.86 0.81
CA ASN A 62 -0.30 33.88 0.41
C ASN A 62 -1.73 33.32 0.34
N LEU A 63 -1.91 32.11 -0.21
CA LEU A 63 -3.22 31.45 -0.25
C LEU A 63 -3.84 31.31 1.16
N VAL A 64 -3.04 30.89 2.15
CA VAL A 64 -3.50 30.76 3.54
C VAL A 64 -3.70 32.14 4.20
N PHE A 65 -2.77 33.06 3.99
CA PHE A 65 -2.80 34.39 4.58
C PHE A 65 -3.99 35.22 4.10
N GLU A 66 -4.32 35.19 2.81
CA GLU A 66 -5.48 35.91 2.26
C GLU A 66 -6.81 35.43 2.86
N LYS A 67 -6.89 34.14 3.20
CA LYS A 67 -8.12 33.52 3.70
C LYS A 67 -8.29 33.63 5.23
N PHE A 68 -7.20 33.56 5.99
CA PHE A 68 -7.25 33.45 7.46
C PHE A 68 -6.37 34.48 8.22
N GLY A 69 -5.59 35.28 7.50
CA GLY A 69 -4.65 36.24 8.08
C GLY A 69 -3.41 35.57 8.72
N PRO A 70 -2.67 36.30 9.57
CA PRO A 70 -1.46 35.77 10.24
C PRO A 70 -1.78 34.85 11.43
N THR A 71 -3.05 34.46 11.61
CA THR A 71 -3.47 33.70 12.79
C THR A 71 -3.24 32.21 12.59
N GLN A 72 -2.97 31.50 13.67
CA GLN A 72 -2.91 30.04 13.66
C GLN A 72 -4.32 29.46 13.53
N ILE A 73 -4.50 28.53 12.59
CA ILE A 73 -5.74 27.81 12.34
C ILE A 73 -5.66 26.47 13.06
N ASN A 74 -6.57 26.26 14.02
CA ASN A 74 -6.67 25.02 14.80
C ASN A 74 -8.04 24.34 14.66
N GLU A 75 -9.03 25.01 14.07
CA GLU A 75 -10.35 24.42 13.87
C GLU A 75 -10.25 23.31 12.80
N PRO A 76 -10.65 22.07 13.10
CA PRO A 76 -10.36 20.92 12.24
C PRO A 76 -10.87 21.07 10.80
N ASN A 77 -12.09 21.59 10.59
CA ASN A 77 -12.64 21.73 9.24
C ASN A 77 -11.86 22.78 8.43
N ALA A 78 -11.56 23.94 9.03
CA ALA A 78 -10.77 25.00 8.42
C ALA A 78 -9.35 24.51 8.06
N VAL A 79 -8.70 23.74 8.95
CA VAL A 79 -7.41 23.09 8.66
C VAL A 79 -7.52 22.17 7.44
N GLN A 80 -8.51 21.27 7.44
CA GLN A 80 -8.69 20.30 6.36
C GLN A 80 -9.02 20.97 5.02
N GLU A 81 -9.85 22.01 5.01
CA GLU A 81 -10.17 22.78 3.80
C GLU A 81 -8.94 23.50 3.25
N THR A 82 -8.16 24.14 4.12
CA THR A 82 -6.93 24.85 3.73
C THR A 82 -5.88 23.91 3.14
N LEU A 83 -5.66 22.75 3.76
CA LEU A 83 -4.74 21.75 3.23
C LEU A 83 -5.20 21.23 1.86
N LYS A 84 -6.51 20.99 1.68
CA LYS A 84 -7.07 20.60 0.38
C LYS A 84 -6.81 21.67 -0.67
N GLU A 85 -7.05 22.95 -0.38
CA GLU A 85 -6.80 24.05 -1.31
C GLU A 85 -5.33 24.16 -1.70
N CYS A 86 -4.41 24.02 -0.74
CA CYS A 86 -2.97 23.98 -1.01
C CYS A 86 -2.61 22.80 -1.93
N PHE A 87 -3.16 21.62 -1.64
CA PHE A 87 -2.97 20.41 -2.45
C PHE A 87 -3.45 20.59 -3.90
N PHE A 88 -4.66 21.12 -4.10
CA PHE A 88 -5.20 21.37 -5.44
C PHE A 88 -4.38 22.43 -6.20
N THR A 89 -3.90 23.46 -5.51
CA THR A 89 -3.03 24.49 -6.10
C THR A 89 -1.73 23.87 -6.61
N LEU A 90 -1.06 23.04 -5.82
CA LEU A 90 0.14 22.34 -6.26
C LEU A 90 -0.13 21.35 -7.40
N CYS A 91 -1.26 20.64 -7.37
CA CYS A 91 -1.63 19.72 -8.46
C CYS A 91 -1.81 20.47 -9.79
N LYS A 92 -2.44 21.65 -9.78
CA LYS A 92 -2.58 22.51 -10.96
C LYS A 92 -1.23 22.97 -11.49
N ILE A 93 -0.35 23.46 -10.62
CA ILE A 93 1.02 23.87 -11.01
C ILE A 93 1.80 22.69 -11.61
N PHE A 94 1.67 21.51 -11.02
CA PHE A 94 2.29 20.28 -11.53
C PHE A 94 1.78 19.92 -12.93
N GLU A 95 0.46 20.02 -13.14
CA GLU A 95 -0.19 19.78 -14.44
C GLU A 95 0.30 20.76 -15.51
N GLU A 96 0.31 22.06 -15.20
CA GLU A 96 0.77 23.11 -16.10
C GLU A 96 2.19 22.84 -16.57
N LYS A 97 3.10 22.52 -15.64
CA LYS A 97 4.50 22.19 -15.95
C LYS A 97 4.65 20.96 -16.85
N LEU A 98 3.88 19.91 -16.59
CA LEU A 98 3.88 18.74 -17.47
C LEU A 98 3.34 19.09 -18.85
N SER A 99 2.32 19.95 -18.92
CA SER A 99 1.71 20.33 -20.19
C SER A 99 2.65 21.17 -21.07
N GLU A 100 3.58 21.91 -20.48
CA GLU A 100 4.59 22.72 -21.18
C GLU A 100 5.69 21.86 -21.84
N GLU A 101 6.01 20.71 -21.27
CA GLU A 101 7.02 19.80 -21.81
C GLU A 101 6.41 18.86 -22.86
N LYS A 102 6.72 19.10 -24.14
CA LYS A 102 6.20 18.30 -25.25
C LYS A 102 7.16 17.26 -25.77
N ARG A 103 8.43 17.21 -25.33
CA ARG A 103 9.41 16.28 -25.90
C ARG A 103 9.22 14.88 -25.35
N ALA A 104 9.00 13.90 -26.23
CA ALA A 104 8.86 12.49 -25.83
C ALA A 104 10.13 11.95 -25.14
N SER A 105 11.31 12.47 -25.49
CA SER A 105 12.60 12.16 -24.86
C SER A 105 12.64 12.45 -23.35
N PHE A 106 11.95 13.48 -22.85
CA PHE A 106 11.89 13.75 -21.40
C PHE A 106 11.17 12.62 -20.64
N TYR A 107 10.05 12.13 -21.17
CA TYR A 107 9.29 11.06 -20.56
C TYR A 107 10.02 9.71 -20.66
N ILE A 108 10.73 9.47 -21.77
CA ILE A 108 11.63 8.32 -21.90
C ILE A 108 12.80 8.42 -20.90
N PHE A 109 13.33 9.61 -20.65
CA PHE A 109 14.32 9.84 -19.60
C PHE A 109 13.77 9.50 -18.21
N CYS A 110 12.56 9.98 -17.87
CA CYS A 110 11.88 9.66 -16.62
C CYS A 110 11.61 8.16 -16.47
N HIS A 111 11.25 7.47 -17.55
CA HIS A 111 11.02 6.03 -17.57
C HIS A 111 12.30 5.25 -17.29
N ASN A 112 13.42 5.63 -17.90
CA ASN A 112 14.72 5.02 -17.62
C ASN A 112 15.14 5.18 -16.14
N LEU A 113 14.89 6.36 -15.56
CA LEU A 113 15.13 6.58 -14.13
C LEU A 113 14.20 5.72 -13.27
N HIS A 114 12.95 5.53 -13.70
CA HIS A 114 12.00 4.68 -13.00
C HIS A 114 12.43 3.21 -13.02
N GLU A 115 12.88 2.69 -14.16
CA GLU A 115 13.45 1.34 -14.28
C GLU A 115 14.65 1.14 -13.36
N ASP A 116 15.55 2.12 -13.31
CA ASP A 116 16.70 2.13 -12.40
C ASP A 116 16.26 2.17 -10.92
N SER A 117 15.21 2.92 -10.61
CA SER A 117 14.66 3.01 -9.25
C SER A 117 14.06 1.68 -8.76
N ILE A 118 13.50 0.86 -9.65
CA ILE A 118 12.95 -0.46 -9.28
C ILE A 118 14.09 -1.41 -8.89
N ASP A 119 15.21 -1.37 -9.60
CA ASP A 119 16.39 -2.17 -9.24
C ASP A 119 16.98 -1.75 -7.89
N LEU A 120 17.07 -0.44 -7.63
CA LEU A 120 17.52 0.06 -6.34
C LEU A 120 16.56 -0.32 -5.20
N TRP A 121 15.25 -0.24 -5.44
CA TRP A 121 14.26 -0.71 -4.47
C TRP A 121 14.41 -2.21 -4.17
N ARG A 122 14.73 -3.05 -5.17
CA ARG A 122 15.03 -4.48 -4.94
C ARG A 122 16.25 -4.68 -4.04
N LEU A 123 17.24 -3.79 -4.07
CA LEU A 123 18.37 -3.83 -3.14
C LEU A 123 17.90 -3.51 -1.70
N GLN A 124 17.02 -2.52 -1.53
CA GLN A 124 16.46 -2.19 -0.20
C GLN A 124 15.67 -3.36 0.40
N THR A 125 14.87 -4.09 -0.38
CA THR A 125 14.15 -5.27 0.13
C THR A 125 15.08 -6.41 0.56
N GLN A 126 16.33 -6.40 0.06
CA GLN A 126 17.41 -7.29 0.49
C GLN A 126 18.24 -6.73 1.66
N ASN A 127 17.79 -5.61 2.28
CA ASN A 127 18.48 -4.88 3.34
C ASN A 127 19.84 -4.29 2.93
N ILE A 128 20.02 -3.97 1.64
CA ILE A 128 21.20 -3.27 1.16
C ILE A 128 20.92 -1.76 1.23
N PRO A 129 21.70 -0.99 2.00
CA PRO A 129 21.48 0.44 2.15
C PRO A 129 21.87 1.21 0.88
N LEU A 130 21.04 2.16 0.46
CA LEU A 130 21.29 2.96 -0.75
C LEU A 130 22.17 4.20 -0.52
N GLY A 131 22.37 4.61 0.74
CA GLY A 131 23.12 5.81 1.08
C GLY A 131 22.43 7.12 0.72
N ILE A 132 21.10 7.09 0.53
CA ILE A 132 20.23 8.27 0.33
C ILE A 132 19.06 8.21 1.31
N ASN A 133 18.35 9.33 1.46
CA ASN A 133 17.11 9.38 2.22
C ASN A 133 16.07 8.45 1.57
N GLU A 134 15.66 7.41 2.29
CA GLU A 134 14.74 6.39 1.81
C GLU A 134 13.32 6.94 1.57
N GLU A 135 12.89 7.90 2.39
CA GLU A 135 11.58 8.56 2.29
C GLU A 135 11.51 9.45 1.04
N GLU A 136 12.54 10.26 0.81
CA GLU A 136 12.65 11.09 -0.40
C GLU A 136 12.73 10.21 -1.66
N PHE A 137 13.47 9.09 -1.58
CA PHE A 137 13.56 8.13 -2.68
C PHE A 137 12.20 7.50 -3.00
N ALA A 138 11.46 7.05 -1.98
CA ALA A 138 10.12 6.49 -2.15
C ALA A 138 9.14 7.48 -2.75
N SER A 139 9.14 8.72 -2.24
CA SER A 139 8.34 9.83 -2.77
C SER A 139 8.68 10.08 -4.23
N SER A 140 9.98 10.15 -4.56
CA SER A 140 10.44 10.35 -5.94
C SER A 140 9.97 9.24 -6.88
N ARG A 141 10.03 7.98 -6.46
CA ARG A 141 9.51 6.84 -7.24
C ARG A 141 8.01 6.95 -7.50
N ARG A 142 7.23 7.38 -6.51
CA ARG A 142 5.78 7.57 -6.64
C ARG A 142 5.47 8.70 -7.60
N VAL A 143 6.15 9.84 -7.48
CA VAL A 143 5.95 10.99 -8.37
C VAL A 143 6.38 10.67 -9.80
N LEU A 144 7.49 9.93 -10.01
CA LEU A 144 7.89 9.46 -11.35
C LEU A 144 6.78 8.65 -12.05
N LYS A 145 6.11 7.75 -11.32
CA LYS A 145 4.95 7.01 -11.88
C LYS A 145 3.85 7.97 -12.32
N ILE A 146 3.56 9.02 -11.54
CA ILE A 146 2.53 10.02 -11.88
C ILE A 146 2.93 10.82 -13.12
N ILE A 147 4.19 11.29 -13.21
CA ILE A 147 4.71 12.00 -14.39
C ILE A 147 4.50 11.14 -15.65
N LEU A 148 4.88 9.86 -15.56
CA LEU A 148 4.74 8.91 -16.65
C LEU A 148 3.27 8.60 -17.01
N GLU A 149 2.39 8.45 -16.01
CA GLU A 149 0.95 8.28 -16.22
C GLU A 149 0.36 9.47 -16.98
N GLN A 150 0.67 10.70 -16.57
CA GLN A 150 0.10 11.89 -17.20
C GLN A 150 0.62 12.13 -18.62
N SER A 151 1.79 11.58 -18.97
CA SER A 151 2.33 11.69 -20.33
C SER A 151 1.42 11.08 -21.40
N THR A 152 0.54 10.13 -21.04
CA THR A 152 -0.42 9.52 -21.97
C THR A 152 -1.51 10.49 -22.44
N LYS A 153 -1.69 11.62 -21.74
CA LYS A 153 -2.68 12.65 -22.09
C LYS A 153 -2.12 13.72 -23.03
N LEU A 154 -0.82 13.70 -23.28
CA LEU A 154 -0.12 14.75 -24.01
C LEU A 154 0.15 14.33 -25.45
N ASP A 155 0.06 15.28 -26.36
CA ASP A 155 0.58 15.15 -27.71
C ASP A 155 2.07 15.52 -27.68
N LEU A 156 2.92 14.52 -27.88
CA LEU A 156 4.37 14.64 -27.74
C LEU A 156 5.05 14.78 -29.10
N VAL A 157 6.22 15.40 -29.08
CA VAL A 157 7.10 15.60 -30.22
C VAL A 157 8.23 14.59 -30.15
N GLY A 158 8.41 13.85 -31.24
CA GLY A 158 9.49 12.89 -31.39
C GLY A 158 10.81 13.55 -31.80
N THR A 159 11.86 12.74 -31.87
CA THR A 159 13.18 13.20 -32.32
C THR A 159 13.86 12.10 -33.13
N PRO A 160 14.69 12.43 -34.13
CA PRO A 160 15.42 11.42 -34.89
C PRO A 160 16.34 10.55 -34.04
N ASN A 161 16.82 11.08 -32.90
CA ASN A 161 17.69 10.34 -31.99
C ASN A 161 17.46 10.74 -30.52
N PHE A 162 16.64 9.95 -29.83
CA PHE A 162 16.32 10.15 -28.41
C PHE A 162 17.55 10.16 -27.50
N PHE A 163 18.56 9.31 -27.74
CA PHE A 163 19.77 9.29 -26.91
C PHE A 163 20.60 10.56 -27.05
N TYR A 164 20.66 11.11 -28.26
CA TYR A 164 21.33 12.39 -28.50
C TYR A 164 20.57 13.51 -27.79
N GLU A 165 19.27 13.64 -28.02
CA GLU A 165 18.46 14.71 -27.43
C GLU A 165 18.44 14.66 -25.89
N MET A 166 18.30 13.48 -25.28
CA MET A 166 18.37 13.33 -23.82
C MET A 166 19.72 13.76 -23.25
N ARG A 167 20.81 13.56 -24.00
CA ARG A 167 22.16 13.96 -23.56
C ARG A 167 22.35 15.46 -23.68
N GLU A 168 21.92 16.07 -24.79
CA GLU A 168 22.03 17.51 -25.00
C GLU A 168 21.15 18.31 -24.03
N ASN A 169 19.99 17.76 -23.64
CA ASN A 169 19.05 18.41 -22.73
C ASN A 169 19.15 17.90 -21.29
N LEU A 170 20.21 17.19 -20.92
CA LEU A 170 20.29 16.49 -19.63
C LEU A 170 20.10 17.44 -18.44
N GLU A 171 20.75 18.60 -18.46
CA GLU A 171 20.64 19.58 -17.37
C GLU A 171 19.21 20.09 -17.24
N THR A 172 18.59 20.54 -18.35
CA THR A 172 17.19 21.00 -18.36
C THR A 172 16.20 19.91 -17.93
N TYR A 173 16.44 18.64 -18.29
CA TYR A 173 15.59 17.53 -17.88
C TYR A 173 15.74 17.22 -16.39
N VAL A 174 16.96 17.30 -15.86
CA VAL A 174 17.18 17.14 -14.42
C VAL A 174 16.50 18.28 -13.67
N ASP A 175 16.69 19.54 -14.08
CA ASP A 175 16.07 20.70 -13.42
C ASP A 175 14.54 20.61 -13.41
N LEU A 176 13.92 20.32 -14.56
CA LEU A 176 12.46 20.15 -14.65
C LEU A 176 11.99 18.98 -13.78
N LEU A 177 12.71 17.85 -13.80
CA LEU A 177 12.35 16.70 -12.98
C LEU A 177 12.49 17.00 -11.49
N GLU A 178 13.57 17.64 -11.04
CA GLU A 178 13.75 18.04 -9.64
C GLU A 178 12.61 18.94 -9.14
N GLU A 179 12.15 19.87 -9.97
CA GLU A 179 11.03 20.76 -9.69
C GLU A 179 9.70 19.98 -9.58
N LEU A 180 9.43 19.08 -10.53
CA LEU A 180 8.24 18.22 -10.49
C LEU A 180 8.27 17.28 -9.28
N LEU A 181 9.42 16.67 -8.99
CA LEU A 181 9.60 15.82 -7.80
C LEU A 181 9.37 16.60 -6.52
N TYR A 182 9.83 17.85 -6.45
CA TYR A 182 9.57 18.73 -5.31
C TYR A 182 8.08 19.01 -5.12
N ILE A 183 7.39 19.50 -6.16
CA ILE A 183 5.95 19.79 -6.09
C ILE A 183 5.18 18.52 -5.72
N GLY A 184 5.45 17.41 -6.42
CA GLY A 184 4.75 16.14 -6.21
C GLY A 184 4.99 15.56 -4.82
N SER A 185 6.19 15.71 -4.24
CA SER A 185 6.45 15.29 -2.87
C SER A 185 5.64 16.10 -1.86
N TRP A 186 5.48 17.42 -2.09
CA TRP A 186 4.60 18.24 -1.25
C TRP A 186 3.12 17.93 -1.42
N CYS A 187 2.66 17.55 -2.62
CA CYS A 187 1.30 17.01 -2.80
C CYS A 187 1.07 15.77 -1.93
N LEU A 188 2.05 14.86 -1.84
CA LEU A 188 1.98 13.68 -0.97
C LEU A 188 1.89 14.08 0.50
N VAL A 189 2.82 14.94 0.96
CA VAL A 189 2.87 15.39 2.36
C VAL A 189 1.58 16.09 2.77
N ILE A 190 1.05 17.02 1.96
CA ILE A 190 -0.18 17.74 2.28
C ILE A 190 -1.39 16.79 2.30
N SER A 191 -1.46 15.85 1.36
CA SER A 191 -2.50 14.83 1.33
C SER A 191 -2.49 13.97 2.61
N GLU A 192 -1.32 13.56 3.07
CA GLU A 192 -1.21 12.77 4.29
C GLU A 192 -1.54 13.56 5.56
N ASN A 193 -1.13 14.82 5.65
CA ASN A 193 -1.53 15.71 6.75
C ASN A 193 -3.04 15.95 6.75
N THR A 194 -3.66 16.04 5.57
CA THR A 194 -5.12 16.13 5.45
C THR A 194 -5.80 14.88 6.00
N ALA A 195 -5.34 13.69 5.60
CA ALA A 195 -5.89 12.42 6.09
C ALA A 195 -5.67 12.22 7.60
N ARG A 196 -4.52 12.66 8.11
CA ARG A 196 -4.19 12.65 9.53
C ARG A 196 -5.12 13.55 10.34
N SER A 197 -5.33 14.79 9.88
CA SER A 197 -6.29 15.72 10.49
C SER A 197 -7.72 15.17 10.45
N GLN A 198 -8.10 14.45 9.40
CA GLN A 198 -9.42 13.81 9.32
C GLN A 198 -9.59 12.61 10.26
N LEU A 199 -8.51 11.89 10.57
CA LEU A 199 -8.54 10.79 11.53
C LEU A 199 -8.48 11.29 12.97
N PHE A 200 -7.65 12.30 13.21
CA PHE A 200 -7.35 12.85 14.53
C PHE A 200 -7.50 14.37 14.45
N GLU A 201 -8.74 14.84 14.62
CA GLU A 201 -9.21 16.20 14.33
C GLU A 201 -8.33 17.30 14.94
N THR A 202 -7.90 17.13 16.19
CA THR A 202 -7.11 18.11 16.94
C THR A 202 -5.60 17.94 16.77
N SER A 203 -5.15 17.00 15.94
CA SER A 203 -3.72 16.69 15.80
C SER A 203 -2.93 17.67 14.95
N THR A 204 -3.60 18.40 14.07
CA THR A 204 -2.96 19.20 13.01
C THR A 204 -3.47 20.63 13.06
N GLY A 205 -2.54 21.58 12.96
CA GLY A 205 -2.84 22.99 12.81
C GLY A 205 -2.07 23.59 11.65
N ILE A 206 -2.39 24.84 11.31
CA ILE A 206 -1.70 25.58 10.25
C ILE A 206 -1.34 26.96 10.78
N GLN A 207 -0.16 27.45 10.42
CA GLN A 207 0.26 28.81 10.72
C GLN A 207 1.08 29.38 9.57
N VAL A 208 1.02 30.69 9.38
CA VAL A 208 1.99 31.41 8.54
C VAL A 208 2.90 32.22 9.46
N ILE A 209 4.21 31.94 9.45
CA ILE A 209 5.23 32.66 10.20
C ILE A 209 6.29 33.12 9.20
N ASP A 210 6.67 34.39 9.25
CA ASP A 210 7.68 34.99 8.36
C ASP A 210 7.42 34.68 6.87
N ASP A 211 6.15 34.83 6.45
CA ASP A 211 5.66 34.53 5.09
C ASP A 211 5.84 33.06 4.65
N GLU A 212 6.06 32.14 5.60
CA GLU A 212 6.11 30.71 5.36
C GLU A 212 4.94 29.99 6.05
N LEU A 213 4.20 29.23 5.25
CA LEU A 213 3.26 28.22 5.72
C LEU A 213 3.98 27.26 6.68
N ASN A 214 3.27 26.75 7.67
CA ASN A 214 3.76 25.76 8.60
C ASN A 214 2.60 24.82 8.91
N ILE A 215 2.80 23.52 8.67
CA ILE A 215 1.84 22.48 9.06
C ILE A 215 2.28 21.98 10.43
N LEU A 216 1.50 22.28 11.45
CA LEU A 216 1.80 21.96 12.83
C LEU A 216 1.27 20.57 13.18
N THR A 217 1.95 19.89 14.09
CA THR A 217 1.42 18.71 14.78
C THR A 217 1.33 19.05 16.26
N HIS A 218 0.12 19.17 16.79
CA HIS A 218 -0.09 19.64 18.17
C HIS A 218 0.28 18.56 19.16
N GLN A 219 0.88 18.96 20.28
CA GLN A 219 1.12 18.05 21.38
C GLN A 219 -0.22 17.40 21.85
N PRO A 220 -0.22 16.12 22.23
CA PRO A 220 0.89 15.17 22.37
C PRO A 220 1.15 14.31 21.13
N TYR A 221 0.46 14.60 20.02
CA TYR A 221 0.47 13.77 18.83
C TYR A 221 1.85 13.54 18.18
N PRO A 222 2.85 14.45 18.25
CA PRO A 222 4.19 14.18 17.73
C PRO A 222 4.83 12.91 18.31
N GLU A 223 4.74 12.71 19.63
CA GLU A 223 5.32 11.52 20.27
C GLU A 223 4.51 10.26 19.95
N LEU A 224 3.18 10.37 19.86
CA LEU A 224 2.34 9.25 19.44
C LEU A 224 2.64 8.80 18.01
N PHE A 225 2.70 9.73 17.06
CA PHE A 225 3.04 9.38 15.68
C PHE A 225 4.46 8.82 15.57
N LYS A 226 5.42 9.38 16.30
CA LYS A 226 6.79 8.85 16.35
C LYS A 226 6.83 7.42 16.88
N TYR A 227 6.03 7.09 17.90
CA TYR A 227 5.88 5.72 18.38
C TYR A 227 5.30 4.80 17.30
N VAL A 228 4.15 5.17 16.73
CA VAL A 228 3.48 4.41 15.65
C VAL A 228 4.48 4.13 14.53
N PHE A 229 5.18 5.16 14.04
CA PHE A 229 6.13 5.03 12.96
C PHE A 229 7.34 4.16 13.31
N TYR A 230 7.83 4.18 14.56
CA TYR A 230 8.95 3.34 14.99
C TYR A 230 8.56 1.87 15.14
N ASP A 231 7.32 1.59 15.54
CA ASP A 231 6.84 0.24 15.82
C ASP A 231 6.35 -0.48 14.53
N MET A 232 5.85 0.25 13.53
CA MET A 232 5.36 -0.29 12.24
C MET A 232 6.30 -1.32 11.54
N PRO A 233 7.63 -1.12 11.46
CA PRO A 233 8.55 -2.11 10.89
C PRO A 233 8.56 -3.45 11.61
N ARG A 234 8.34 -3.49 12.93
CA ARG A 234 8.29 -4.73 13.72
C ARG A 234 7.15 -5.61 13.22
N HIS A 235 5.98 -5.02 13.03
CA HIS A 235 4.78 -5.69 12.53
C HIS A 235 4.92 -6.19 11.09
N SER A 236 5.66 -5.45 10.27
CA SER A 236 5.85 -5.77 8.85
C SER A 236 6.91 -6.85 8.58
N SER A 237 7.53 -7.40 9.63
CA SER A 237 8.61 -8.40 9.52
C SER A 237 8.11 -9.82 9.25
N LYS A 238 6.86 -10.13 9.62
CA LYS A 238 6.18 -11.41 9.40
C LYS A 238 4.79 -11.17 8.83
N VAL A 239 4.67 -11.25 7.51
CA VAL A 239 3.41 -11.08 6.79
C VAL A 239 3.09 -12.37 6.05
N ALA A 240 1.84 -12.85 6.18
CA ALA A 240 1.35 -13.94 5.35
C ALA A 240 0.99 -13.38 3.97
N LEU A 241 1.67 -13.88 2.92
CA LEU A 241 1.49 -13.42 1.54
C LEU A 241 0.81 -14.50 0.70
N SER A 242 -0.17 -14.08 -0.08
CA SER A 242 -0.69 -14.86 -1.20
C SER A 242 0.10 -14.46 -2.46
N ASP A 243 0.71 -15.41 -3.16
CA ASP A 243 1.23 -15.19 -4.51
C ASP A 243 0.51 -16.11 -5.49
N SER A 244 -0.41 -15.51 -6.22
CA SER A 244 -1.30 -16.22 -7.15
C SER A 244 -0.78 -16.26 -8.59
N MET A 245 0.48 -15.85 -8.83
CA MET A 245 1.02 -15.74 -10.19
C MET A 245 1.07 -17.09 -10.92
N ILE A 246 1.44 -18.18 -10.23
CA ILE A 246 1.50 -19.52 -10.84
C ILE A 246 0.12 -19.96 -11.29
N GLU A 247 -0.89 -19.81 -10.43
CA GLU A 247 -2.27 -20.17 -10.75
C GLU A 247 -2.82 -19.30 -11.89
N PHE A 248 -2.53 -17.99 -11.89
CA PHE A 248 -2.87 -17.11 -13.01
C PHE A 248 -2.28 -17.61 -14.33
N LYS A 249 -0.99 -17.97 -14.37
CA LYS A 249 -0.36 -18.51 -15.59
C LYS A 249 -1.04 -19.79 -16.08
N THR A 250 -1.34 -20.71 -15.16
CA THR A 250 -2.05 -21.96 -15.47
C THR A 250 -3.42 -21.69 -16.07
N ILE A 251 -4.18 -20.76 -15.48
CA ILE A 251 -5.54 -20.43 -15.97
C ILE A 251 -5.49 -19.78 -17.35
N VAL A 252 -4.50 -18.92 -17.58
CA VAL A 252 -4.27 -18.31 -18.90
C VAL A 252 -3.98 -19.39 -19.96
N GLU A 253 -3.10 -20.33 -19.66
CA GLU A 253 -2.74 -21.42 -20.58
C GLU A 253 -3.92 -22.38 -20.82
N ASP A 254 -4.55 -22.88 -19.77
CA ASP A 254 -5.59 -23.91 -19.85
C ASP A 254 -6.89 -23.41 -20.50
N ASN A 255 -7.22 -22.13 -20.36
CA ASN A 255 -8.53 -21.59 -20.80
C ASN A 255 -8.45 -20.71 -22.04
N TYR A 256 -7.28 -20.14 -22.35
CA TYR A 256 -7.12 -19.22 -23.49
C TYR A 256 -6.08 -19.69 -24.51
N GLY A 257 -5.46 -20.85 -24.28
CA GLY A 257 -4.58 -21.51 -25.25
C GLY A 257 -3.27 -20.77 -25.51
N VAL A 258 -2.86 -19.88 -24.61
CA VAL A 258 -1.65 -19.07 -24.73
C VAL A 258 -0.84 -19.13 -23.44
N LYS A 259 0.47 -19.31 -23.53
CA LYS A 259 1.32 -19.23 -22.34
C LYS A 259 1.57 -17.77 -22.00
N TYR A 260 1.45 -17.44 -20.72
CA TYR A 260 1.81 -16.10 -20.25
C TYR A 260 3.22 -15.66 -20.68
N ASP A 261 4.18 -16.59 -20.70
CA ASP A 261 5.57 -16.27 -21.09
C ASP A 261 5.66 -15.86 -22.58
N ASP A 262 4.72 -16.32 -23.44
CA ASP A 262 4.61 -15.88 -24.84
C ASP A 262 4.02 -14.46 -24.93
N LEU A 263 3.06 -14.11 -24.06
CA LEU A 263 2.52 -12.74 -23.93
C LEU A 263 3.58 -11.74 -23.45
N ALA A 264 4.57 -12.22 -22.69
CA ALA A 264 5.69 -11.42 -22.21
C ALA A 264 6.93 -11.52 -23.13
N SER A 265 6.85 -12.21 -24.27
CA SER A 265 8.02 -12.52 -25.11
C SER A 265 8.76 -11.28 -25.63
N PHE A 266 8.05 -10.19 -25.88
CA PHE A 266 8.64 -8.91 -26.32
C PHE A 266 9.68 -8.38 -25.32
N ILE A 267 9.55 -8.70 -24.03
CA ILE A 267 10.51 -8.33 -23.00
C ILE A 267 11.88 -8.98 -23.27
N ASN A 268 11.90 -10.24 -23.68
CA ASN A 268 13.16 -10.92 -24.03
C ASN A 268 13.80 -10.27 -25.25
N GLN A 269 13.00 -9.87 -26.23
CA GLN A 269 13.49 -9.11 -27.39
C GLN A 269 14.08 -7.76 -26.96
N GLN A 270 13.45 -7.07 -25.99
CA GLN A 270 13.99 -5.83 -25.42
C GLN A 270 15.36 -6.05 -24.75
N LEU A 271 15.51 -7.12 -23.97
CA LEU A 271 16.77 -7.44 -23.28
C LEU A 271 17.90 -7.83 -24.23
N GLN A 272 17.58 -8.45 -25.35
CA GLN A 272 18.58 -8.96 -26.31
C GLN A 272 18.98 -7.94 -27.37
N SER A 273 18.19 -6.89 -27.60
CA SER A 273 18.42 -5.95 -28.70
C SER A 273 18.58 -4.50 -28.23
N PRO A 274 19.74 -3.86 -28.52
CA PRO A 274 19.97 -2.44 -28.19
C PRO A 274 18.96 -1.47 -28.79
N ILE A 275 18.26 -1.83 -29.87
CA ILE A 275 17.28 -0.96 -30.54
C ILE A 275 16.03 -0.70 -29.68
N TYR A 276 15.72 -1.62 -28.75
CA TYR A 276 14.57 -1.50 -27.86
C TYR A 276 14.94 -0.97 -26.47
N ARG A 277 16.19 -0.52 -26.29
CA ARG A 277 16.74 -0.07 -25.00
C ARG A 277 15.95 1.10 -24.37
N LEU A 278 15.18 1.83 -25.17
CA LEU A 278 14.34 2.95 -24.71
C LEU A 278 12.95 2.50 -24.24
N GLY A 279 12.59 1.23 -24.41
CA GLY A 279 11.25 0.72 -24.05
C GLY A 279 10.12 1.21 -24.95
N LEU A 280 10.37 2.11 -25.89
CA LEU A 280 9.38 2.67 -26.82
C LEU A 280 9.20 1.74 -28.03
N THR A 281 7.98 1.23 -28.23
CA THR A 281 7.66 0.27 -29.30
C THR A 281 6.22 0.44 -29.80
N LYS A 282 5.76 -0.40 -30.73
CA LYS A 282 4.34 -0.57 -31.06
C LYS A 282 3.92 -1.97 -30.66
N ILE A 283 2.87 -2.10 -29.85
CA ILE A 283 2.42 -3.41 -29.36
C ILE A 283 1.51 -4.14 -30.35
N GLU A 284 0.86 -3.42 -31.27
CA GLU A 284 -0.04 -4.02 -32.26
C GLU A 284 0.64 -5.05 -33.18
N PRO A 285 1.86 -4.83 -33.71
CA PRO A 285 2.58 -5.87 -34.43
C PRO A 285 2.78 -7.17 -33.63
N LEU A 286 3.12 -7.05 -32.33
CA LEU A 286 3.29 -8.19 -31.43
C LEU A 286 1.96 -8.94 -31.23
N LYS A 287 0.86 -8.22 -30.97
CA LYS A 287 -0.47 -8.81 -30.86
C LYS A 287 -0.82 -9.60 -32.12
N ASN A 288 -0.60 -9.01 -33.29
CA ASN A 288 -0.85 -9.65 -34.58
C ASN A 288 0.01 -10.90 -34.81
N GLU A 289 1.26 -10.92 -34.34
CA GLU A 289 2.15 -12.08 -34.41
C GLU A 289 1.62 -13.23 -33.51
N ILE A 290 1.30 -12.92 -32.25
CA ILE A 290 0.72 -13.88 -31.29
C ILE A 290 -0.58 -14.51 -31.82
N LEU A 291 -1.48 -13.69 -32.37
CA LEU A 291 -2.75 -14.16 -32.93
C LEU A 291 -2.54 -15.09 -34.14
N LYS A 292 -1.57 -14.77 -35.00
CA LYS A 292 -1.24 -15.59 -36.19
C LYS A 292 -0.59 -16.91 -35.83
N GLU A 293 0.35 -16.91 -34.89
CA GLU A 293 1.17 -18.08 -34.56
C GLU A 293 0.44 -19.07 -33.63
N LEU A 294 -0.28 -18.56 -32.63
CA LEU A 294 -0.78 -19.38 -31.53
C LEU A 294 -2.25 -19.77 -31.66
N LYS A 295 -3.01 -19.21 -32.62
CA LYS A 295 -4.45 -19.46 -32.81
C LYS A 295 -5.25 -19.38 -31.49
N CYS A 296 -4.93 -18.38 -30.69
CA CYS A 296 -5.52 -18.16 -29.36
C CYS A 296 -6.78 -17.29 -29.45
N ASP A 297 -7.46 -17.13 -28.31
CA ASP A 297 -8.64 -16.29 -28.17
C ASP A 297 -8.29 -14.80 -28.40
N GLU A 298 -8.74 -14.24 -29.53
CA GLU A 298 -8.45 -12.86 -29.92
C GLU A 298 -9.01 -11.84 -28.94
N ASP A 299 -10.21 -12.09 -28.41
CA ASP A 299 -10.84 -11.23 -27.42
C ASP A 299 -9.98 -11.16 -26.16
N PHE A 300 -9.52 -12.31 -25.67
CA PHE A 300 -8.63 -12.38 -24.51
C PHE A 300 -7.31 -11.66 -24.73
N ILE A 301 -6.64 -11.84 -25.86
CA ILE A 301 -5.37 -11.15 -26.14
C ILE A 301 -5.58 -9.63 -26.13
N ASN A 302 -6.65 -9.15 -26.73
CA ASN A 302 -6.96 -7.72 -26.76
C ASN A 302 -7.18 -7.15 -25.35
N ASP A 303 -7.97 -7.82 -24.49
CA ASP A 303 -8.17 -7.34 -23.12
C ASP A 303 -6.97 -7.53 -22.23
N PHE A 304 -6.19 -8.60 -22.45
CA PHE A 304 -4.97 -8.84 -21.69
C PHE A 304 -4.08 -7.60 -21.75
N TYR A 305 -3.79 -7.11 -22.94
CA TYR A 305 -2.99 -5.91 -23.12
C TYR A 305 -3.74 -4.62 -22.74
N ALA A 306 -5.03 -4.49 -23.04
CA ALA A 306 -5.80 -3.32 -22.65
C ALA A 306 -5.83 -3.15 -21.12
N GLY A 307 -6.04 -4.24 -20.37
CA GLY A 307 -6.00 -4.28 -18.92
C GLY A 307 -4.64 -3.96 -18.30
N LEU A 308 -3.56 -4.04 -19.08
CA LEU A 308 -2.19 -3.68 -18.68
C LEU A 308 -1.73 -2.31 -19.20
N THR A 309 -2.61 -1.57 -19.89
CA THR A 309 -2.26 -0.31 -20.55
C THR A 309 -2.94 0.88 -19.90
N VAL A 310 -2.15 1.92 -19.59
CA VAL A 310 -2.65 3.27 -19.31
C VAL A 310 -2.74 4.01 -20.64
N THR A 311 -3.93 4.51 -20.95
CA THR A 311 -4.24 5.30 -22.15
C THR A 311 -4.66 6.70 -21.73
N LYS A 312 -4.89 7.60 -22.70
CA LYS A 312 -5.48 8.91 -22.44
C LYS A 312 -6.83 8.82 -21.72
N ASP A 313 -7.64 7.82 -22.08
CA ASP A 313 -9.03 7.69 -21.63
C ASP A 313 -9.16 7.12 -20.22
N ASN A 314 -8.26 6.23 -19.82
CA ASN A 314 -8.29 5.62 -18.49
C ASN A 314 -7.33 6.26 -17.48
N CYS A 315 -6.45 7.17 -17.94
CA CYS A 315 -5.52 7.86 -17.07
C CYS A 315 -6.25 8.77 -16.08
N LEU A 316 -6.03 8.52 -14.79
CA LEU A 316 -6.64 9.32 -13.72
C LEU A 316 -6.19 10.77 -13.77
N SER A 317 -7.00 11.69 -13.23
CA SER A 317 -6.57 13.07 -13.00
C SER A 317 -5.37 13.11 -12.03
N ILE A 318 -4.58 14.18 -12.06
CA ILE A 318 -3.39 14.31 -11.22
C ILE A 318 -3.74 14.16 -9.73
N GLU A 319 -4.85 14.74 -9.30
CA GLU A 319 -5.29 14.65 -7.91
C GLU A 319 -5.64 13.22 -7.52
N LYS A 320 -6.36 12.51 -8.40
CA LYS A 320 -6.67 11.09 -8.20
C LYS A 320 -5.41 10.23 -8.22
N CYS A 321 -4.38 10.58 -8.99
CA CYS A 321 -3.09 9.92 -8.93
C CYS A 321 -2.38 10.12 -7.58
N PHE A 322 -2.55 11.25 -6.90
CA PHE A 322 -2.00 11.41 -5.55
C PHE A 322 -2.85 10.68 -4.50
N LEU A 323 -4.18 10.80 -4.56
CA LEU A 323 -5.10 10.28 -3.54
C LEU A 323 -5.36 8.76 -3.66
N ASN A 324 -5.44 8.23 -4.88
CA ASN A 324 -5.80 6.82 -5.15
C ASN A 324 -4.59 6.05 -5.69
N ASN A 325 -3.57 5.87 -4.86
CA ASN A 325 -2.33 5.14 -5.21
C ASN A 325 -2.49 3.66 -5.53
N GLN A 326 -3.62 3.07 -5.12
CA GLN A 326 -3.91 1.65 -5.30
C GLN A 326 -5.04 1.37 -6.30
N SER A 327 -5.45 2.35 -7.12
CA SER A 327 -6.42 2.09 -8.20
C SER A 327 -5.81 1.19 -9.27
N GLU A 328 -6.63 0.28 -9.79
CA GLU A 328 -6.35 -0.61 -10.92
C GLU A 328 -6.00 0.13 -12.22
N PHE A 329 -6.30 1.43 -12.34
CA PHE A 329 -5.97 2.26 -13.50
C PHE A 329 -4.56 2.87 -13.43
N ARG A 330 -3.84 2.66 -12.32
CA ARG A 330 -2.50 3.20 -12.11
C ARG A 330 -1.44 2.43 -12.89
N PHE A 331 -0.38 3.11 -13.30
CA PHE A 331 0.82 2.52 -13.89
C PHE A 331 1.46 1.49 -12.94
N THR A 332 1.22 1.63 -11.63
CA THR A 332 1.50 0.59 -10.62
C THR A 332 1.04 -0.80 -11.06
N TYR A 333 -0.16 -0.94 -11.64
CA TYR A 333 -0.74 -2.21 -12.09
C TYR A 333 -0.74 -2.39 -13.61
N ARG A 334 -0.61 -1.29 -14.36
CA ARG A 334 -0.67 -1.25 -15.82
C ARG A 334 0.70 -0.89 -16.39
N PRO A 335 1.58 -1.86 -16.68
CA PRO A 335 2.99 -1.61 -17.03
C PRO A 335 3.22 -0.98 -18.42
N ILE A 336 2.18 -0.78 -19.22
CA ILE A 336 2.26 -0.21 -20.57
C ILE A 336 1.70 1.22 -20.52
N LEU A 337 2.43 2.18 -21.07
CA LEU A 337 1.93 3.54 -21.30
C LEU A 337 1.72 3.75 -22.79
N GLU A 338 0.53 4.18 -23.20
CA GLU A 338 0.25 4.58 -24.57
C GLU A 338 0.54 6.07 -24.76
N LEU A 339 1.47 6.39 -25.66
CA LEU A 339 1.93 7.75 -25.95
C LEU A 339 1.58 8.14 -27.38
N ASN A 340 1.05 9.35 -27.56
CA ASN A 340 0.92 9.97 -28.87
C ASN A 340 2.19 10.78 -29.18
N VAL A 341 3.00 10.32 -30.15
CA VAL A 341 4.24 11.00 -30.58
C VAL A 341 4.13 11.32 -32.06
N ASP A 342 4.17 12.60 -32.41
CA ASP A 342 4.00 13.11 -33.78
C ASP A 342 2.73 12.58 -34.48
N GLY A 343 1.62 12.47 -33.72
CA GLY A 343 0.35 11.94 -34.22
C GLY A 343 0.32 10.41 -34.40
N GLN A 344 1.33 9.70 -33.91
CA GLN A 344 1.44 8.25 -33.98
C GLN A 344 1.44 7.63 -32.58
N ILE A 345 0.72 6.52 -32.44
CA ILE A 345 0.66 5.79 -31.17
C ILE A 345 1.89 4.90 -31.00
N TYR A 346 2.55 5.06 -29.86
CA TYR A 346 3.63 4.23 -29.36
C TYR A 346 3.30 3.73 -27.95
N ASN A 347 3.96 2.67 -27.53
CA ASN A 347 3.84 2.08 -26.20
C ASN A 347 5.21 2.13 -25.52
N LEU A 348 5.27 2.77 -24.35
CA LEU A 348 6.44 2.79 -23.50
C LEU A 348 6.33 1.68 -22.45
N ILE A 349 7.23 0.70 -22.54
CA ILE A 349 7.21 -0.53 -21.73
C ILE A 349 8.62 -0.85 -21.23
N GLY A 350 8.74 -1.05 -19.92
CA GLY A 350 9.99 -1.41 -19.24
C GLY A 350 9.94 -2.82 -18.64
N TYR A 351 11.07 -3.53 -18.66
CA TYR A 351 11.19 -4.86 -18.08
C TYR A 351 10.91 -4.87 -16.58
N ASN A 352 11.58 -3.99 -15.84
CA ASN A 352 11.47 -3.95 -14.39
C ASN A 352 10.05 -3.54 -13.99
N LYS A 353 9.47 -2.57 -14.69
CA LYS A 353 8.09 -2.15 -14.49
C LYS A 353 7.10 -3.28 -14.76
N TRP A 354 7.26 -4.04 -15.84
CA TRP A 354 6.38 -5.18 -16.12
C TRP A 354 6.38 -6.17 -14.97
N LEU A 355 7.58 -6.57 -14.51
CA LEU A 355 7.71 -7.48 -13.37
C LEU A 355 7.13 -6.91 -12.08
N GLU A 356 7.36 -5.63 -11.79
CA GLU A 356 6.79 -4.94 -10.63
C GLU A 356 5.25 -4.97 -10.68
N SER A 357 4.65 -4.61 -11.83
CA SER A 357 3.20 -4.58 -11.99
C SER A 357 2.57 -5.97 -11.85
N MET A 358 3.14 -6.99 -12.49
CA MET A 358 2.61 -8.34 -12.41
C MET A 358 2.74 -8.94 -11.00
N SER A 359 3.85 -8.65 -10.31
CA SER A 359 4.02 -9.04 -8.91
C SER A 359 3.01 -8.32 -8.00
N LEU A 360 2.73 -7.04 -8.23
CA LEU A 360 1.73 -6.31 -7.46
C LEU A 360 0.30 -6.79 -7.76
N LEU A 361 0.00 -7.19 -9.00
CA LEU A 361 -1.27 -7.82 -9.34
C LEU A 361 -1.45 -9.14 -8.57
N SER A 362 -0.46 -10.03 -8.60
CA SER A 362 -0.56 -11.36 -7.97
C SER A 362 -0.56 -11.33 -6.44
N THR A 363 0.09 -10.34 -5.83
CA THR A 363 0.27 -10.27 -4.36
C THR A 363 -0.60 -9.24 -3.65
N ASN A 364 -1.03 -8.18 -4.34
CA ASN A 364 -1.71 -7.05 -3.74
C ASN A 364 -2.93 -6.57 -4.54
N ALA A 365 -3.39 -7.33 -5.54
CA ALA A 365 -4.65 -7.08 -6.25
C ALA A 365 -5.57 -8.32 -6.30
N PHE A 366 -5.17 -9.41 -6.96
CA PHE A 366 -6.01 -10.61 -7.10
C PHE A 366 -6.47 -11.19 -5.75
N PRO A 367 -5.61 -11.27 -4.70
CA PRO A 367 -6.04 -11.76 -3.38
C PRO A 367 -7.07 -10.87 -2.67
N PHE A 368 -7.41 -9.72 -3.24
CA PHE A 368 -8.36 -8.76 -2.70
C PHE A 368 -9.50 -8.47 -3.68
N GLY A 369 -9.74 -9.38 -4.63
CA GLY A 369 -10.80 -9.22 -5.62
C GLY A 369 -10.53 -8.14 -6.69
N LEU A 370 -9.31 -7.57 -6.75
CA LEU A 370 -8.97 -6.46 -7.62
C LEU A 370 -8.17 -6.91 -8.83
N TYR A 371 -8.62 -6.49 -10.01
CA TYR A 371 -7.99 -6.80 -11.29
C TYR A 371 -8.51 -5.85 -12.37
N PRO A 372 -7.80 -5.70 -13.50
CA PRO A 372 -8.21 -4.82 -14.60
C PRO A 372 -9.67 -5.05 -15.02
N THR A 373 -10.39 -3.96 -15.26
CA THR A 373 -11.83 -4.02 -15.58
C THR A 373 -12.08 -4.71 -16.92
N GLU A 374 -11.16 -4.59 -17.87
CA GLU A 374 -11.13 -5.26 -19.16
C GLU A 374 -11.17 -6.79 -18.98
N TRP A 375 -10.54 -7.31 -17.93
CA TRP A 375 -10.48 -8.74 -17.67
C TRP A 375 -11.76 -9.31 -17.01
N LYS A 376 -12.67 -8.44 -16.55
CA LYS A 376 -13.90 -8.89 -15.85
C LYS A 376 -14.87 -9.64 -16.75
N ARG A 377 -14.80 -9.45 -18.07
CA ARG A 377 -15.64 -10.19 -19.03
C ARG A 377 -15.21 -11.66 -19.19
N HIS A 378 -13.98 -11.99 -18.77
CA HIS A 378 -13.44 -13.33 -18.82
C HIS A 378 -13.82 -14.13 -17.56
N GLN A 379 -14.85 -14.98 -17.71
CA GLN A 379 -15.42 -15.74 -16.60
C GLN A 379 -14.39 -16.58 -15.83
N LYS A 380 -13.40 -17.18 -16.49
CA LYS A 380 -12.36 -17.99 -15.84
C LYS A 380 -11.38 -17.15 -15.02
N ILE A 381 -11.05 -15.94 -15.46
CA ILE A 381 -10.26 -14.98 -14.68
C ILE A 381 -11.07 -14.49 -13.47
N LYS A 382 -12.37 -14.25 -13.66
CA LYS A 382 -13.26 -13.87 -12.55
C LYS A 382 -13.35 -14.97 -11.49
N GLU A 383 -13.56 -16.22 -11.89
CA GLU A 383 -13.59 -17.39 -11.00
C GLU A 383 -12.28 -17.55 -10.23
N PHE A 384 -11.14 -17.38 -10.92
CA PHE A 384 -9.81 -17.37 -10.32
C PHE A 384 -9.66 -16.31 -9.24
N VAL A 385 -9.99 -15.06 -9.55
CA VAL A 385 -9.83 -13.95 -8.61
C VAL A 385 -10.75 -14.14 -7.42
N GLN A 386 -12.01 -14.54 -7.63
CA GLN A 386 -12.95 -14.83 -6.55
C GLN A 386 -12.48 -15.96 -5.65
N LYS A 387 -11.92 -17.02 -6.23
CA LYS A 387 -11.31 -18.11 -5.45
C LYS A 387 -10.14 -17.59 -4.62
N THR A 388 -9.23 -16.83 -5.25
CA THR A 388 -8.04 -16.28 -4.57
C THR A 388 -8.44 -15.39 -3.40
N ASP A 389 -9.38 -14.47 -3.62
CA ASP A 389 -9.97 -13.58 -2.61
C ASP A 389 -10.57 -14.37 -1.44
N ASN A 390 -11.42 -15.36 -1.72
CA ASN A 390 -12.05 -16.21 -0.69
C ASN A 390 -11.04 -17.08 0.10
N THR A 391 -9.94 -17.48 -0.54
CA THR A 391 -8.88 -18.24 0.14
C THR A 391 -7.90 -17.37 0.91
N HIS A 392 -7.93 -16.06 0.68
CA HIS A 392 -6.95 -15.16 1.25
C HIS A 392 -7.04 -15.12 2.77
N ASP A 393 -8.26 -15.10 3.33
CA ASP A 393 -8.49 -15.11 4.79
C ASP A 393 -7.78 -16.27 5.51
N LYS A 394 -7.90 -17.48 4.94
CA LYS A 394 -7.26 -18.70 5.45
C LYS A 394 -5.74 -18.64 5.50
N ILE A 395 -5.10 -17.84 4.64
CA ILE A 395 -3.64 -17.68 4.60
C ILE A 395 -3.10 -17.02 5.89
N LEU A 396 -3.91 -16.23 6.61
CA LEU A 396 -3.52 -15.66 7.91
C LEU A 396 -3.89 -16.56 9.08
N GLU A 397 -4.99 -17.31 8.98
CA GLU A 397 -5.42 -18.23 10.03
C GLU A 397 -4.40 -19.34 10.27
N GLU A 398 -3.93 -19.99 9.21
CA GLU A 398 -3.04 -21.16 9.31
C GLU A 398 -1.75 -20.88 10.10
N PRO A 399 -1.00 -19.78 9.83
CA PRO A 399 0.15 -19.40 10.66
C PRO A 399 -0.18 -19.24 12.14
N ILE A 400 -1.34 -18.68 12.49
CA ILE A 400 -1.73 -18.47 13.89
C ILE A 400 -2.09 -19.79 14.57
N ILE A 401 -2.88 -20.64 13.90
CA ILE A 401 -3.23 -21.98 14.39
C ILE A 401 -1.97 -22.80 14.65
N ASN A 402 -0.97 -22.73 13.77
CA ASN A 402 0.30 -23.41 13.95
C ASN A 402 1.03 -22.91 15.20
N ILE A 403 1.08 -21.59 15.43
CA ILE A 403 1.67 -21.02 16.65
C ILE A 403 0.93 -21.50 17.92
N LEU A 404 -0.40 -21.51 17.91
CA LEU A 404 -1.22 -21.98 19.04
C LEU A 404 -0.95 -23.45 19.36
N LYS A 405 -0.89 -24.31 18.34
CA LYS A 405 -0.58 -25.73 18.47
C LYS A 405 0.85 -25.96 18.98
N GLU A 406 1.84 -25.27 18.41
CA GLU A 406 3.24 -25.34 18.86
C GLU A 406 3.39 -24.95 20.34
N LYS A 407 2.61 -23.98 20.81
CA LYS A 407 2.60 -23.51 22.20
C LYS A 407 1.58 -24.25 23.09
N SER A 408 0.93 -25.30 22.57
CA SER A 408 -0.02 -26.16 23.31
C SER A 408 -1.24 -25.44 23.89
N PHE A 409 -1.74 -24.39 23.21
CA PHE A 409 -3.00 -23.75 23.56
C PHE A 409 -4.19 -24.56 23.01
N PHE A 410 -5.25 -24.71 23.80
CA PHE A 410 -6.51 -25.26 23.30
C PHE A 410 -7.12 -24.29 22.31
N ASN A 411 -7.35 -24.74 21.08
CA ASN A 411 -7.89 -23.90 20.02
C ASN A 411 -8.79 -24.69 19.07
N ASP A 412 -9.70 -23.97 18.42
CA ASP A 412 -10.42 -24.39 17.23
C ASP A 412 -10.48 -23.23 16.22
N SER A 413 -10.75 -23.54 14.95
CA SER A 413 -10.74 -22.57 13.85
C SER A 413 -11.91 -22.78 12.89
N ASN A 414 -12.40 -21.71 12.26
CA ASN A 414 -13.58 -21.74 11.39
C ASN A 414 -14.81 -22.34 12.11
N VAL A 415 -15.06 -21.91 13.36
CA VAL A 415 -16.11 -22.47 14.21
C VAL A 415 -17.48 -22.01 13.72
N GLU A 416 -18.15 -22.85 12.95
CA GLU A 416 -19.55 -22.64 12.53
C GLU A 416 -20.57 -23.28 13.48
N SER A 417 -20.09 -24.23 14.30
CA SER A 417 -20.91 -25.06 15.18
C SER A 417 -20.07 -25.61 16.33
N PHE A 418 -20.61 -25.61 17.55
CA PHE A 418 -19.95 -26.15 18.74
C PHE A 418 -20.34 -27.61 18.94
N GLU A 419 -19.34 -28.49 19.07
CA GLU A 419 -19.55 -29.92 19.37
C GLU A 419 -20.19 -30.10 20.75
N GLN A 420 -21.21 -30.94 20.85
CA GLN A 420 -21.86 -31.29 22.12
C GLN A 420 -22.02 -32.82 22.21
N PRO A 421 -22.24 -33.38 23.42
CA PRO A 421 -22.47 -34.80 23.60
C PRO A 421 -23.60 -35.31 22.71
N ASN A 422 -23.46 -36.56 22.24
CA ASN A 422 -24.43 -37.25 21.39
C ASN A 422 -24.74 -36.53 20.05
N GLY A 423 -23.84 -35.66 19.58
CA GLY A 423 -23.97 -34.97 18.28
C GLY A 423 -25.02 -33.85 18.27
N GLN A 424 -25.45 -33.36 19.43
CA GLN A 424 -26.40 -32.24 19.55
C GLN A 424 -25.72 -30.88 19.39
N ASN A 425 -24.96 -30.72 18.31
CA ASN A 425 -24.10 -29.56 18.11
C ASN A 425 -24.90 -28.25 18.02
N VAL A 426 -24.31 -27.17 18.54
CA VAL A 426 -24.93 -25.84 18.55
C VAL A 426 -24.39 -25.04 17.36
N ASN A 427 -25.21 -24.88 16.32
CA ASN A 427 -24.84 -24.11 15.13
C ASN A 427 -24.98 -22.60 15.38
N ILE A 428 -23.95 -21.83 15.00
CA ILE A 428 -23.94 -20.36 15.15
C ILE A 428 -23.87 -19.62 13.82
N LYS A 429 -23.66 -20.33 12.70
CA LYS A 429 -23.43 -19.74 11.36
C LYS A 429 -24.51 -18.74 10.93
N ASN A 430 -25.79 -19.07 11.17
CA ASN A 430 -26.91 -18.24 10.73
C ASN A 430 -27.33 -17.15 11.73
N SER A 431 -26.75 -17.12 12.93
CA SER A 431 -27.09 -16.16 13.99
C SER A 431 -25.95 -15.18 14.25
N VAL A 432 -24.78 -15.72 14.58
CA VAL A 432 -23.57 -14.96 14.95
C VAL A 432 -22.62 -14.82 13.76
N GLY A 433 -22.61 -15.84 12.89
CA GLY A 433 -21.55 -16.08 11.91
C GLY A 433 -20.58 -17.16 12.39
N ASP A 434 -19.55 -17.43 11.59
CA ASP A 434 -18.40 -18.26 11.94
C ASP A 434 -17.43 -17.53 12.87
N ILE A 435 -16.67 -18.22 13.71
CA ILE A 435 -15.55 -17.63 14.48
C ILE A 435 -14.24 -18.13 13.85
N ASP A 436 -13.42 -17.22 13.34
CA ASP A 436 -12.22 -17.57 12.58
C ASP A 436 -11.24 -18.38 13.43
N ILE A 437 -10.93 -17.90 14.65
CA ILE A 437 -10.13 -18.65 15.64
C ILE A 437 -10.72 -18.43 17.03
N LEU A 438 -10.88 -19.52 17.78
CA LEU A 438 -11.26 -19.52 19.19
C LEU A 438 -10.18 -20.24 19.99
N PHE A 439 -9.59 -19.61 21.01
CA PHE A 439 -8.59 -20.28 21.84
C PHE A 439 -8.69 -19.93 23.33
N ILE A 440 -8.22 -20.85 24.17
CA ILE A 440 -8.30 -20.76 25.64
C ILE A 440 -6.91 -20.54 26.21
N ASP A 441 -6.77 -19.48 26.99
CA ASP A 441 -5.58 -19.16 27.76
C ASP A 441 -5.85 -19.45 29.25
N VAL A 442 -5.42 -20.63 29.68
CA VAL A 442 -5.69 -21.15 31.03
C VAL A 442 -4.96 -20.35 32.10
N ASP A 443 -3.76 -19.84 31.81
CA ASP A 443 -2.93 -19.14 32.81
C ASP A 443 -3.51 -17.79 33.23
N PHE A 444 -4.21 -17.11 32.30
CA PHE A 444 -4.85 -15.82 32.55
C PHE A 444 -6.37 -15.90 32.65
N GLU A 445 -6.94 -17.10 32.58
CA GLU A 445 -8.38 -17.32 32.62
C GLU A 445 -9.11 -16.54 31.50
N LEU A 446 -8.61 -16.63 30.26
CA LEU A 446 -9.15 -15.90 29.11
C LEU A 446 -9.67 -16.84 28.01
N ILE A 447 -10.77 -16.44 27.38
CA ILE A 447 -11.30 -17.02 26.14
C ILE A 447 -11.12 -15.98 25.04
N TYR A 448 -10.26 -16.27 24.07
CA TYR A 448 -10.02 -15.37 22.96
C TYR A 448 -10.92 -15.70 21.77
N VAL A 449 -11.77 -14.75 21.40
CA VAL A 449 -12.58 -14.78 20.18
C VAL A 449 -11.86 -13.94 19.14
N CYS A 450 -11.34 -14.57 18.10
CA CYS A 450 -10.50 -13.91 17.12
C CYS A 450 -11.20 -13.78 15.78
N GLU A 451 -11.00 -12.62 15.16
CA GLU A 451 -11.42 -12.33 13.81
C GLU A 451 -10.22 -11.97 12.94
N CYS A 452 -9.96 -12.75 11.90
CA CYS A 452 -8.95 -12.48 10.90
C CYS A 452 -9.44 -11.40 9.92
N LYS A 453 -8.59 -10.42 9.65
CA LYS A 453 -8.85 -9.36 8.67
C LYS A 453 -7.62 -9.17 7.81
N HIS A 454 -7.71 -9.58 6.54
CA HIS A 454 -6.68 -9.28 5.57
C HIS A 454 -6.86 -7.90 5.00
N ASN A 455 -5.98 -7.00 5.41
CA ASN A 455 -5.86 -5.70 4.79
C ASN A 455 -4.78 -5.76 3.72
N ARG A 456 -4.99 -4.98 2.66
CA ARG A 456 -3.94 -4.73 1.67
C ARG A 456 -2.80 -4.02 2.38
N SER A 457 -1.55 -4.42 2.11
CA SER A 457 -0.43 -3.71 2.71
C SER A 457 -0.41 -2.27 2.23
N ARG A 458 -0.57 -1.36 3.19
CA ARG A 458 -0.75 0.08 3.00
C ARG A 458 0.01 0.79 4.11
N HIS A 459 0.61 1.93 3.77
CA HIS A 459 1.53 2.63 4.68
C HIS A 459 1.36 4.15 4.63
N ASP A 460 0.42 4.65 3.83
CA ASP A 460 0.06 6.05 3.79
C ASP A 460 -1.23 6.31 4.55
N MET A 461 -1.34 7.51 5.10
CA MET A 461 -2.42 7.88 6.01
C MET A 461 -3.81 7.89 5.33
N ASN A 462 -3.88 8.15 4.01
CA ASN A 462 -5.15 8.07 3.27
C ASN A 462 -5.71 6.64 3.29
N ASN A 463 -4.83 5.67 3.07
CA ASN A 463 -5.21 4.27 3.08
C ASN A 463 -5.54 3.76 4.48
N TRP A 464 -4.75 4.13 5.49
CA TRP A 464 -5.06 3.79 6.88
C TRP A 464 -6.36 4.42 7.37
N ARG A 465 -6.71 5.62 6.89
CA ARG A 465 -8.01 6.23 7.20
C ARG A 465 -9.17 5.34 6.74
N ARG A 466 -9.09 4.82 5.52
CA ARG A 466 -10.09 3.88 5.01
C ARG A 466 -10.14 2.59 5.82
N ASP A 467 -8.99 2.03 6.16
CA ASP A 467 -8.94 0.81 6.98
C ASP A 467 -9.55 1.07 8.36
N TYR A 468 -9.20 2.18 9.00
CA TYR A 468 -9.75 2.61 10.28
C TYR A 468 -11.29 2.71 10.26
N SER A 469 -11.86 3.38 9.25
CA SER A 469 -13.31 3.44 9.04
C SER A 469 -13.93 2.06 8.88
N ASN A 470 -13.34 1.17 8.07
CA ASN A 470 -13.86 -0.19 7.89
C ASN A 470 -13.90 -0.97 9.21
N PHE A 471 -12.86 -0.86 10.05
CA PHE A 471 -12.88 -1.48 11.37
C PHE A 471 -14.00 -0.93 12.25
N LYS A 472 -14.08 0.40 12.40
CA LYS A 472 -15.08 1.07 13.24
C LYS A 472 -16.52 0.79 12.78
N GLU A 473 -16.80 0.96 11.50
CA GLU A 473 -18.17 0.94 10.97
C GLU A 473 -18.70 -0.48 10.72
N LYS A 474 -17.82 -1.44 10.44
CA LYS A 474 -18.21 -2.80 10.07
C LYS A 474 -17.68 -3.84 11.06
N TYR A 475 -16.36 -3.95 11.19
CA TYR A 475 -15.74 -5.12 11.83
C TYR A 475 -15.93 -5.15 13.35
N GLU A 476 -15.88 -4.01 14.04
CA GLU A 476 -16.08 -3.95 15.51
C GLU A 476 -17.44 -4.56 15.90
N SER A 477 -18.52 -4.20 15.20
CA SER A 477 -19.86 -4.75 15.47
C SER A 477 -19.97 -6.25 15.19
N GLN A 478 -19.19 -6.78 14.24
CA GLN A 478 -19.19 -8.20 13.91
C GLN A 478 -18.48 -9.01 15.00
N LEU A 479 -17.31 -8.54 15.45
CA LEU A 479 -16.57 -9.16 16.53
C LEU A 479 -17.32 -9.06 17.86
N GLU A 480 -17.96 -7.93 18.14
CA GLU A 480 -18.77 -7.73 19.36
C GLU A 480 -19.87 -8.79 19.48
N ARG A 481 -20.62 -9.06 18.41
CA ARG A 481 -21.64 -10.12 18.42
C ARG A 481 -21.06 -11.50 18.75
N LYS A 482 -19.86 -11.82 18.25
CA LYS A 482 -19.16 -13.09 18.52
C LYS A 482 -18.73 -13.17 19.99
N VAL A 483 -18.16 -12.09 20.51
CA VAL A 483 -17.74 -11.97 21.93
C VAL A 483 -18.95 -12.09 22.87
N ASP A 484 -20.03 -11.37 22.60
CA ASP A 484 -21.24 -11.39 23.43
C ASP A 484 -21.85 -12.79 23.47
N TRP A 485 -21.92 -13.47 22.32
CA TRP A 485 -22.43 -14.83 22.26
C TRP A 485 -21.58 -15.79 23.08
N VAL A 486 -20.25 -15.76 22.93
CA VAL A 486 -19.34 -16.63 23.70
C VAL A 486 -19.43 -16.32 25.20
N THR A 487 -19.57 -15.05 25.58
CA THR A 487 -19.74 -14.62 26.97
C THR A 487 -21.00 -15.21 27.61
N GLN A 488 -22.10 -15.24 26.87
CA GLN A 488 -23.38 -15.77 27.33
C GLN A 488 -23.43 -17.31 27.31
N ASN A 489 -22.55 -17.96 26.54
CA ASN A 489 -22.59 -19.40 26.26
C ASN A 489 -21.30 -20.13 26.63
N LYS A 490 -20.57 -19.66 27.66
CA LYS A 490 -19.30 -20.26 28.12
C LYS A 490 -19.40 -21.76 28.41
N ASN A 491 -20.54 -22.24 28.91
CA ASN A 491 -20.78 -23.66 29.16
C ASN A 491 -20.81 -24.49 27.86
N ILE A 492 -21.35 -23.93 26.77
CA ILE A 492 -21.37 -24.57 25.45
C ILE A 492 -19.94 -24.65 24.91
N VAL A 493 -19.16 -23.57 25.06
CA VAL A 493 -17.74 -23.53 24.68
C VAL A 493 -16.91 -24.52 25.49
N GLU A 494 -17.10 -24.58 26.80
CA GLU A 494 -16.45 -25.55 27.68
C GLU A 494 -16.72 -26.98 27.22
N THR A 495 -18.00 -27.32 27.02
CA THR A 495 -18.43 -28.64 26.53
C THR A 495 -17.79 -28.98 25.19
N HIS A 496 -17.70 -28.01 24.28
CA HIS A 496 -17.05 -28.20 22.99
C HIS A 496 -15.58 -28.56 23.14
N PHE A 497 -14.80 -27.81 23.93
CA PHE A 497 -13.40 -28.12 24.18
C PHE A 497 -13.22 -29.45 24.94
N GLU A 498 -14.15 -29.85 25.81
CA GLU A 498 -14.20 -31.20 26.39
C GLU A 498 -14.39 -32.29 25.33
N GLN A 499 -15.15 -32.05 24.25
CA GLN A 499 -15.32 -33.02 23.16
C GLN A 499 -14.09 -33.11 22.24
N ILE A 500 -13.50 -31.96 21.86
CA ILE A 500 -12.37 -31.93 20.92
C ILE A 500 -11.01 -32.25 21.60
N TYR A 501 -10.90 -32.10 22.92
CA TYR A 501 -9.71 -32.46 23.72
C TYR A 501 -10.08 -33.32 24.95
N PRO A 502 -10.66 -34.51 24.79
CA PRO A 502 -11.31 -35.26 25.89
C PRO A 502 -10.35 -35.73 26.99
N GLU A 503 -9.08 -35.97 26.65
CA GLU A 503 -8.08 -36.41 27.63
C GLU A 503 -7.36 -35.26 28.32
N HIS A 504 -7.43 -34.05 27.75
CA HIS A 504 -6.56 -32.93 28.12
C HIS A 504 -7.31 -31.72 28.68
N PHE A 505 -8.56 -31.49 28.24
CA PHE A 505 -9.32 -30.33 28.67
C PHE A 505 -10.12 -30.64 29.94
N LYS A 506 -9.67 -30.10 31.08
CA LYS A 506 -10.31 -30.25 32.41
C LYS A 506 -10.50 -28.90 33.09
N VAL A 507 -10.77 -27.88 32.28
CA VAL A 507 -10.84 -26.48 32.71
C VAL A 507 -12.30 -26.06 32.86
N LYS A 508 -12.61 -25.24 33.86
CA LYS A 508 -13.92 -24.63 34.04
C LYS A 508 -13.89 -23.17 33.58
N LEU A 509 -14.76 -22.83 32.63
CA LEU A 509 -14.72 -21.56 31.90
C LEU A 509 -15.68 -20.51 32.46
N ALA A 510 -16.50 -20.83 33.47
CA ALA A 510 -17.54 -19.94 34.00
C ALA A 510 -17.00 -18.54 34.35
N ASP A 511 -15.87 -18.48 35.04
CA ASP A 511 -15.25 -17.26 35.52
C ASP A 511 -14.26 -16.61 34.54
N TYR A 512 -14.00 -17.25 33.38
CA TYR A 512 -13.02 -16.75 32.42
C TYR A 512 -13.51 -15.46 31.74
N GLU A 513 -12.62 -14.50 31.52
CA GLU A 513 -12.96 -13.30 30.74
C GLU A 513 -12.94 -13.62 29.24
N VAL A 514 -13.94 -13.14 28.49
CA VAL A 514 -13.97 -13.30 27.03
C VAL A 514 -13.39 -12.04 26.38
N ARG A 515 -12.35 -12.20 25.56
CA ARG A 515 -11.68 -11.11 24.86
C ARG A 515 -11.78 -11.27 23.36
N GLY A 516 -12.34 -10.24 22.71
CA GLY A 516 -12.30 -10.10 21.26
C GLY A 516 -10.97 -9.52 20.79
N ILE A 517 -10.35 -10.14 19.79
CA ILE A 517 -9.18 -9.56 19.11
C ILE A 517 -9.32 -9.69 17.59
N PHE A 518 -8.78 -8.71 16.87
CA PHE A 518 -8.53 -8.85 15.44
C PHE A 518 -7.13 -9.41 15.21
N ILE A 519 -7.01 -10.31 14.25
CA ILE A 519 -5.73 -10.78 13.72
C ILE A 519 -5.58 -10.17 12.33
N ILE A 520 -4.47 -9.49 12.07
CA ILE A 520 -4.27 -8.79 10.80
C ILE A 520 -2.93 -9.17 10.15
N ASN A 521 -2.91 -9.19 8.82
CA ASN A 521 -1.73 -9.52 8.01
C ASN A 521 -0.78 -8.33 7.83
N ALA A 522 -1.30 -7.09 7.79
CA ALA A 522 -0.56 -5.87 7.57
C ALA A 522 -0.95 -4.82 8.62
N PRO A 523 0.01 -4.03 9.14
CA PRO A 523 -0.29 -3.08 10.19
C PRO A 523 -1.11 -1.90 9.69
N THR A 524 -1.93 -1.35 10.58
CA THR A 524 -2.81 -0.21 10.33
C THR A 524 -2.88 0.67 11.57
N VAL A 525 -3.22 1.95 11.40
CA VAL A 525 -3.35 2.88 12.53
C VAL A 525 -4.44 2.46 13.52
N TYR A 526 -5.43 1.66 13.09
CA TYR A 526 -6.46 1.11 13.98
C TYR A 526 -5.86 0.28 15.13
N MET A 527 -4.71 -0.38 14.92
CA MET A 527 -4.02 -1.14 15.98
C MET A 527 -3.63 -0.31 17.20
N TYR A 528 -3.61 1.02 17.08
CA TYR A 528 -3.20 1.95 18.14
C TYR A 528 -4.38 2.67 18.78
N ASN A 529 -5.60 2.54 18.24
CA ASN A 529 -6.77 3.31 18.70
C ASN A 529 -8.11 2.58 18.57
N GLY A 530 -8.11 1.30 18.22
CA GLY A 530 -9.31 0.50 18.03
C GLY A 530 -10.01 0.14 19.34
N LYS A 531 -11.31 -0.16 19.31
CA LYS A 531 -12.00 -0.69 20.50
C LYS A 531 -11.43 -2.06 20.90
N TYR A 532 -11.29 -2.94 19.91
CA TYR A 532 -10.64 -4.25 20.06
C TYR A 532 -9.19 -4.17 19.62
N ARG A 533 -8.30 -4.91 20.31
CA ARG A 533 -6.88 -5.01 19.91
C ARG A 533 -6.81 -5.66 18.54
N ALA A 534 -6.01 -5.07 17.65
CA ALA A 534 -5.65 -5.67 16.38
C ALA A 534 -4.19 -6.09 16.44
N MET A 535 -3.92 -7.37 16.20
CA MET A 535 -2.64 -8.02 16.44
C MET A 535 -2.10 -8.62 15.15
N THR A 536 -0.82 -8.40 14.88
CA THR A 536 -0.11 -9.12 13.81
C THR A 536 0.37 -10.50 14.27
N ILE A 537 0.89 -11.32 13.34
CA ILE A 537 1.54 -12.60 13.68
C ILE A 537 2.67 -12.41 14.71
N THR A 538 3.38 -11.27 14.66
CA THR A 538 4.40 -10.94 15.65
C THR A 538 3.77 -10.70 17.03
N ASP A 539 2.68 -9.92 17.11
CA ASP A 539 2.01 -9.63 18.37
C ASP A 539 1.37 -10.85 19.01
N ILE A 540 0.78 -11.75 18.21
CA ILE A 540 0.24 -13.03 18.71
C ILE A 540 1.36 -13.88 19.30
N ASN A 541 2.53 -13.95 18.67
CA ASN A 541 3.68 -14.62 19.28
C ASN A 541 4.07 -13.98 20.61
N ASP A 542 4.19 -12.65 20.65
CA ASP A 542 4.55 -11.92 21.87
C ASP A 542 3.50 -12.12 22.97
N LEU A 543 2.20 -12.16 22.63
CA LEU A 543 1.10 -12.40 23.56
C LEU A 543 1.21 -13.78 24.20
N LEU A 544 1.36 -14.81 23.38
CA LEU A 544 1.47 -16.20 23.84
C LEU A 544 2.81 -16.48 24.55
N GLU A 545 3.82 -15.63 24.35
CA GLU A 545 5.10 -15.66 25.08
C GLU A 545 5.10 -14.79 26.34
N ARG A 546 3.97 -14.16 26.69
CA ARG A 546 3.84 -13.28 27.86
C ARG A 546 4.74 -12.04 27.78
N LYS A 547 5.07 -11.59 26.56
CA LYS A 547 5.91 -10.42 26.26
C LYS A 547 5.11 -9.23 25.74
N TYR A 548 3.88 -9.46 25.28
CA TYR A 548 3.01 -8.39 24.81
C TYR A 548 2.58 -7.48 25.96
N ASN A 549 2.84 -6.18 25.81
CA ASN A 549 2.41 -5.16 26.76
C ASN A 549 2.00 -3.91 25.98
N ASP A 550 0.90 -3.29 26.39
CA ASP A 550 0.55 -1.96 25.90
C ASP A 550 1.56 -0.95 26.44
N VAL A 551 2.11 -0.14 25.55
CA VAL A 551 3.02 0.93 25.93
C VAL A 551 2.22 2.06 26.58
N LYS A 552 2.71 2.60 27.69
CA LYS A 552 2.14 3.80 28.31
C LYS A 552 3.07 4.98 28.07
N PHE A 553 2.51 6.14 27.74
CA PHE A 553 3.29 7.34 27.47
C PHE A 553 3.02 8.40 28.53
N GLU A 554 4.07 8.90 29.17
CA GLU A 554 3.94 10.14 29.94
C GLU A 554 4.19 11.31 29.00
N PHE A 555 3.19 12.18 28.90
CA PHE A 555 3.28 13.42 28.16
C PHE A 555 3.30 14.59 29.15
N THR A 556 4.20 15.55 28.97
CA THR A 556 4.20 16.80 29.73
C THR A 556 3.80 17.94 28.81
N ASN A 557 2.72 18.63 29.15
CA ASN A 557 2.28 19.80 28.40
C ASN A 557 3.28 20.95 28.59
N GLU A 558 3.89 21.37 27.49
CA GLU A 558 4.94 22.38 27.47
C GLU A 558 4.47 23.77 27.97
N SER A 559 3.18 24.07 27.88
CA SER A 559 2.61 25.37 28.24
C SER A 559 2.31 25.51 29.73
N ASN A 560 1.87 24.44 30.39
CA ASN A 560 1.43 24.48 31.79
C ASN A 560 2.19 23.50 32.72
N GLY A 561 3.05 22.63 32.18
CA GLY A 561 3.81 21.63 32.92
C GLY A 561 3.01 20.42 33.39
N GLU A 562 1.75 20.29 32.99
CA GLU A 562 0.87 19.21 33.40
C GLU A 562 1.32 17.88 32.78
N VAL A 563 1.39 16.83 33.59
CA VAL A 563 1.76 15.48 33.15
C VAL A 563 0.50 14.65 32.95
N THR A 564 0.31 14.17 31.73
CA THR A 564 -0.79 13.30 31.34
C THR A 564 -0.25 11.93 30.95
N LEU A 565 -0.75 10.88 31.60
CA LEU A 565 -0.49 9.51 31.17
C LEU A 565 -1.43 9.15 30.03
N ILE A 566 -0.90 8.80 28.86
CA ILE A 566 -1.63 8.34 27.68
C ILE A 566 -1.56 6.82 27.61
N GLU A 567 -2.72 6.18 27.54
CA GLU A 567 -2.87 4.73 27.48
C GLU A 567 -3.76 4.36 26.28
N TYR A 568 -3.73 3.09 25.88
CA TYR A 568 -4.58 2.59 24.81
C TYR A 568 -6.08 2.73 25.19
N PRO A 569 -6.99 3.16 24.28
CA PRO A 569 -6.74 3.60 22.89
C PRO A 569 -6.10 4.99 22.85
N TYR A 570 -4.92 5.11 22.24
CA TYR A 570 -4.01 6.24 22.52
C TYR A 570 -4.56 7.60 22.07
N PHE A 571 -5.16 7.68 20.88
CA PHE A 571 -5.61 8.94 20.30
C PHE A 571 -6.96 9.39 20.88
N ASP A 572 -7.86 8.45 21.18
CA ASP A 572 -9.12 8.73 21.85
C ASP A 572 -8.87 9.19 23.30
N ASN A 573 -7.93 8.54 24.01
CA ASN A 573 -7.54 8.94 25.35
C ASN A 573 -6.92 10.34 25.40
N VAL A 574 -6.15 10.71 24.38
CA VAL A 574 -5.65 12.09 24.20
C VAL A 574 -6.80 13.08 24.03
N LYS A 575 -7.80 12.74 23.20
CA LYS A 575 -8.97 13.61 22.98
C LYS A 575 -9.75 13.83 24.27
N GLU A 576 -9.97 12.79 25.07
CA GLU A 576 -10.72 12.87 26.33
C GLU A 576 -9.99 13.66 27.43
N LYS A 577 -8.66 13.56 27.48
CA LYS A 577 -7.85 14.18 28.55
C LYS A 577 -7.43 15.61 28.26
N LEU A 578 -7.35 16.00 26.98
CA LEU A 578 -6.79 17.29 26.56
C LEU A 578 -7.74 18.15 25.72
N GLY A 579 -8.86 17.60 25.24
CA GLY A 579 -9.97 18.34 24.62
C GLY A 579 -11.05 18.66 25.65
#